data_AF-A0A3E0WLU0-F1
#
_entry.id   AF-A0A3E0WLU0-F1
#
_cell.length_a   1.000
_cell.length_b   1.000
_cell.length_c   1.000
_cell.angle_alpha   90.00
_cell.angle_beta   90.00
_cell.angle_gamma   90.00
#
_symmetry.space_group_name_H-M   'P 1'
#
loop_
_entity.id
_entity.type
_entity.pdbx_description
1 polymer ?
#
loop_
_entity_poly.entity_id
_entity_poly.type
_entity_poly.pdbx_seq_one_letter_code
_entity_poly.pdbx_strand_id
1 'polypeptide(L)'
;MKKVKVLHFFGRMDIGGAETFVINLFRNINREKIHFEFAVLNSEKGYYDDEINQLGGKIHILPSPKKNFNKYKEQVMKIIVKNEIDVVHSHVHFFQVLTSV
;
A
#
# COMPACT_ATOMS: atom_id res chain seq x y z
N MET A 1 -7.48 16.56 -14.51
CA MET A 1 -7.52 15.08 -14.49
C MET A 1 -7.65 14.60 -13.07
N LYS A 2 -8.45 13.56 -12.80
CA LYS A 2 -8.52 12.93 -11.48
C LYS A 2 -7.17 12.28 -11.15
N LYS A 3 -6.67 12.48 -9.94
CA LYS A 3 -5.46 11.82 -9.42
C LYS A 3 -5.75 10.33 -9.21
N VAL A 4 -4.90 9.46 -9.75
CA VAL A 4 -5.03 8.00 -9.57
C VAL A 4 -4.40 7.60 -8.24
N LYS A 5 -5.16 6.94 -7.36
CA LYS A 5 -4.68 6.44 -6.07
C LYS A 5 -4.43 4.94 -6.15
N VAL A 6 -3.20 4.52 -5.86
CA VAL A 6 -2.76 3.12 -5.89
C VAL A 6 -2.45 2.66 -4.47
N LEU A 7 -3.08 1.57 -4.03
CA LEU A 7 -2.80 0.92 -2.75
C LEU A 7 -1.86 -0.27 -2.97
N HIS A 8 -0.65 -0.18 -2.43
CA HIS A 8 0.37 -1.21 -2.50
C HIS A 8 0.37 -2.11 -1.26
N PHE A 9 0.27 -3.43 -1.43
CA PHE A 9 0.37 -4.38 -0.32
C PHE A 9 1.78 -4.91 -0.13
N PHE A 10 2.29 -4.82 1.10
CA PHE A 10 3.59 -5.33 1.52
C PHE A 10 3.49 -6.07 2.86
N GLY A 11 4.50 -6.89 3.16
CA GLY A 11 4.65 -7.46 4.50
C GLY A 11 5.07 -6.38 5.51
N ARG A 12 6.19 -5.73 5.23
CA ARG A 12 6.80 -4.60 5.94
C ARG A 12 7.64 -3.81 4.94
N MET A 13 7.76 -2.49 5.09
CA MET A 13 8.52 -1.63 4.17
C MET A 13 10.01 -1.58 4.52
N ASP A 14 10.69 -2.73 4.46
CA ASP A 14 12.14 -2.83 4.68
C ASP A 14 12.95 -2.78 3.38
N ILE A 15 14.28 -2.88 3.52
CA ILE A 15 15.19 -3.02 2.38
C ILE A 15 14.97 -4.39 1.72
N GLY A 16 14.10 -4.41 0.72
CA GLY A 16 13.85 -5.54 -0.17
C GLY A 16 13.78 -5.10 -1.63
N GLY A 17 13.65 -6.06 -2.56
CA GLY A 17 13.64 -5.76 -3.99
C GLY A 17 12.42 -4.96 -4.44
N ALA A 18 11.22 -5.45 -4.09
CA ALA A 18 9.95 -4.82 -4.47
C ALA A 18 9.74 -3.49 -3.74
N GLU A 19 10.07 -3.44 -2.45
CA GLU A 19 9.98 -2.26 -1.60
C GLU A 19 10.88 -1.15 -2.15
N THR A 20 12.15 -1.45 -2.41
CA THR A 20 13.11 -0.47 -2.94
C THR A 20 12.69 0.00 -4.34
N PHE A 21 12.15 -0.89 -5.17
CA PHE A 21 11.63 -0.52 -6.49
C PHE A 21 10.45 0.46 -6.38
N VAL A 22 9.46 0.19 -5.53
CA VAL A 22 8.30 1.07 -5.37
C VAL A 22 8.69 2.41 -4.76
N ILE A 23 9.63 2.45 -3.82
CA ILE A 23 10.14 3.72 -3.28
C ILE A 23 10.89 4.51 -4.35
N ASN A 24 11.71 3.86 -5.18
CA ASN A 24 12.36 4.51 -6.33
C ASN A 24 11.34 5.10 -7.31
N LEU A 25 10.24 4.38 -7.58
CA LEU A 25 9.15 4.91 -8.37
C LEU A 25 8.49 6.10 -7.67
N PHE A 26 8.22 6.01 -6.37
CA PHE A 26 7.55 7.05 -5.60
C PHE A 26 8.35 8.36 -5.51
N ARG A 27 9.69 8.25 -5.49
CA ARG A 27 10.62 9.40 -5.56
C ARG A 27 10.46 10.20 -6.86
N ASN A 28 10.31 9.50 -7.99
CA ASN A 28 10.42 10.07 -9.34
C ASN A 28 9.07 10.28 -10.05
N ILE A 29 7.99 9.68 -9.54
CA ILE A 29 6.66 9.77 -10.16
C ILE A 29 6.06 11.18 -10.00
N ASN A 30 5.24 11.59 -10.97
CA ASN A 30 4.45 12.80 -10.82
C ASN A 30 3.33 12.57 -9.78
N ARG A 31 3.59 13.04 -8.55
CA ARG A 31 2.70 12.90 -7.39
C ARG A 31 1.41 13.71 -7.48
N GLU A 32 1.24 14.59 -8.47
CA GLU A 32 -0.04 15.26 -8.74
C GLU A 32 -0.97 14.37 -9.56
N LYS A 33 -0.41 13.50 -10.39
CA LYS A 33 -1.16 12.55 -11.23
C LYS A 33 -1.40 11.21 -10.53
N ILE A 34 -0.43 10.73 -9.76
CA ILE A 34 -0.47 9.40 -9.13
C ILE A 34 -0.13 9.52 -7.64
N HIS A 35 -0.92 8.89 -6.78
CA HIS A 35 -0.70 8.82 -5.35
C HIS A 35 -0.51 7.38 -4.89
N PHE A 36 0.50 7.14 -4.06
CA PHE A 36 0.73 5.82 -3.47
C PHE A 36 0.32 5.80 -2.01
N GLU A 37 -0.50 4.81 -1.68
CA GLU A 37 -0.79 4.39 -0.31
C GLU A 37 -0.26 2.98 -0.12
N PHE A 38 0.10 2.63 1.11
CA PHE A 38 0.77 1.39 1.44
C PHE A 38 -0.04 0.65 2.51
N ALA A 39 -0.34 -0.62 2.28
CA ALA A 39 -0.95 -1.52 3.24
C ALA A 39 0.09 -2.54 3.70
N VAL A 40 0.43 -2.53 4.98
CA VAL A 40 1.43 -3.42 5.58
C VAL A 40 0.79 -4.40 6.55
N LEU A 41 1.28 -5.64 6.59
CA LEU A 41 0.75 -6.69 7.47
C LEU A 41 1.44 -6.73 8.86
N ASN A 42 2.54 -6.00 9.02
CA ASN A 42 3.30 -5.89 10.26
C ASN A 42 3.12 -4.48 10.86
N SER A 43 2.96 -4.40 12.19
CA SER A 43 2.88 -3.14 12.94
C SER A 43 4.25 -2.58 13.33
N GLU A 44 5.33 -3.34 13.15
CA GLU A 44 6.68 -2.86 13.35
C GLU A 44 7.08 -1.88 12.25
N LYS A 45 7.78 -0.82 12.64
CA LYS A 45 8.28 0.22 11.74
C LYS A 45 9.23 -0.40 10.70
N GLY A 46 8.96 -0.16 9.42
CA GLY A 46 9.85 -0.51 8.31
C GLY A 46 10.93 0.54 8.07
N TYR A 47 12.02 0.14 7.42
CA TYR A 47 13.11 1.04 7.02
C TYR A 47 12.63 2.27 6.21
N TYR A 48 11.69 2.09 5.28
CA TYR A 48 11.21 3.16 4.40
C TYR A 48 10.02 3.95 4.96
N ASP A 49 9.52 3.64 6.16
CA ASP A 49 8.29 4.26 6.68
C ASP A 49 8.40 5.78 6.80
N ASP A 50 9.53 6.28 7.31
CA ASP A 50 9.76 7.72 7.45
C ASP A 50 9.81 8.40 6.08
N GLU A 51 10.46 7.78 5.11
CA GLU A 51 10.57 8.30 3.75
C GLU A 51 9.21 8.33 3.04
N ILE A 52 8.41 7.27 3.19
CA ILE A 52 7.04 7.22 2.65
C ILE A 52 6.22 8.39 3.19
N ASN A 53 6.27 8.63 4.50
CA ASN A 53 5.55 9.72 5.13
C ASN A 53 6.07 11.10 4.66
N GLN A 54 7.38 11.27 4.50
CA GLN A 54 7.98 12.51 3.97
C GLN A 54 7.59 12.80 2.52
N LEU A 55 7.46 11.75 1.69
CA LEU A 55 6.98 11.85 0.31
C LEU A 55 5.45 12.05 0.22
N GLY A 56 4.77 12.14 1.37
CA GLY A 56 3.33 12.33 1.48
C GLY A 56 2.52 11.07 1.27
N GLY A 57 3.14 9.89 1.26
CA GLY A 57 2.46 8.61 1.21
C GLY A 57 1.82 8.26 2.56
N LYS A 58 0.85 7.34 2.53
CA LYS A 58 0.12 6.91 3.72
C LYS A 58 0.29 5.42 3.95
N ILE A 59 0.63 5.03 5.18
CA ILE A 59 0.80 3.64 5.57
C ILE A 59 -0.38 3.19 6.43
N HIS A 60 -1.02 2.10 6.04
CA HIS A 60 -2.12 1.46 6.76
C HIS A 60 -1.64 0.11 7.28
N ILE A 61 -1.71 -0.07 8.59
CA ILE A 61 -1.36 -1.34 9.23
C ILE A 61 -2.61 -2.22 9.25
N LEU A 62 -2.51 -3.39 8.60
CA LEU A 62 -3.56 -4.39 8.53
C LEU A 62 -3.31 -5.54 9.50
N PRO A 63 -4.38 -6.15 10.05
CA PRO A 63 -4.26 -7.33 10.87
C PRO A 63 -3.79 -8.52 10.02
N SER A 64 -3.12 -9.47 10.66
CA SER A 64 -2.69 -10.70 9.98
C SER A 64 -3.91 -11.47 9.42
N PRO A 65 -3.94 -11.78 8.10
CA PRO A 65 -5.04 -12.53 7.50
C PRO A 65 -5.14 -13.97 8.04
N LYS A 66 -4.02 -14.52 8.56
CA LYS A 66 -3.99 -15.85 9.19
C LYS A 66 -4.74 -15.91 10.52
N LYS A 67 -4.82 -14.79 11.25
CA LYS A 67 -5.52 -14.74 12.55
C LYS A 67 -7.01 -14.49 12.38
N ASN A 68 -7.39 -13.57 11.50
CA ASN A 68 -8.79 -13.24 11.27
C ASN A 68 -9.00 -12.68 9.85
N PHE A 69 -9.36 -13.57 8.92
CA PHE A 69 -9.55 -13.21 7.51
C PHE A 69 -10.73 -12.24 7.30
N ASN A 70 -11.83 -12.41 8.04
CA ASN A 70 -13.00 -11.52 7.91
C ASN A 70 -12.65 -10.09 8.31
N LYS A 71 -11.94 -9.91 9.43
CA LYS A 71 -11.48 -8.60 9.88
C LYS A 71 -10.46 -7.97 8.92
N TYR A 72 -9.55 -8.77 8.36
CA TYR A 72 -8.64 -8.31 7.31
C TYR A 72 -9.40 -7.77 6.10
N LYS A 73 -10.34 -8.56 5.56
CA LYS A 73 -11.17 -8.17 4.42
C LYS A 73 -11.97 -6.89 4.71
N GLU A 74 -12.60 -6.80 5.88
CA GLU A 74 -13.35 -5.61 6.28
C GLU A 74 -12.47 -4.36 6.31
N GLN A 75 -11.28 -4.45 6.91
CA GLN A 75 -10.36 -3.31 6.96
C GLN A 75 -9.81 -2.91 5.59
N VAL A 76 -9.48 -3.88 4.73
CA VAL A 76 -9.07 -3.61 3.36
C VAL A 76 -10.18 -2.87 2.60
N MET A 77 -11.41 -3.39 2.64
CA MET A 77 -12.55 -2.73 1.98
C MET A 77 -12.80 -1.33 2.54
N LYS A 78 -12.66 -1.15 3.86
CA LYS A 78 -12.78 0.15 4.51
C LYS A 78 -11.72 1.13 4.01
N ILE A 79 -10.47 0.70 3.81
CA ILE A 79 -9.39 1.55 3.26
C ILE A 79 -9.71 1.91 1.81
N ILE A 80 -10.11 0.94 0.98
CA ILE A 80 -10.42 1.16 -0.44
C ILE A 80 -11.53 2.19 -0.58
N VAL A 81 -12.65 2.00 0.14
CA VAL A 81 -13.81 2.91 0.06
C VAL A 81 -13.50 4.27 0.67
N LYS A 82 -12.90 4.32 1.87
CA LYS A 82 -12.66 5.60 2.58
C LYS A 82 -11.63 6.48 1.88
N ASN A 83 -10.59 5.90 1.28
CA ASN A 83 -9.54 6.66 0.62
C ASN A 83 -9.79 6.77 -0.90
N GLU A 84 -10.90 6.23 -1.41
CA GLU A 84 -11.27 6.22 -2.84
C GLU A 84 -10.14 5.68 -3.73
N ILE A 85 -9.61 4.51 -3.33
CA ILE A 85 -8.51 3.86 -4.05
C ILE A 85 -9.00 3.42 -5.43
N ASP A 86 -8.26 3.77 -6.48
CA ASP A 86 -8.59 3.41 -7.87
C ASP A 86 -7.95 2.07 -8.27
N VAL A 87 -6.77 1.75 -7.73
CA VAL A 87 -5.99 0.54 -8.09
C VAL A 87 -5.44 -0.13 -6.84
N VAL A 88 -5.60 -1.45 -6.73
CA VAL A 88 -4.93 -2.26 -5.71
C VAL A 88 -3.86 -3.13 -6.35
N HIS A 89 -2.62 -2.99 -5.89
CA HIS A 89 -1.48 -3.75 -6.40
C HIS A 89 -0.76 -4.45 -5.25
N SER A 90 -0.57 -5.77 -5.35
CA SER A 90 -0.05 -6.58 -4.24
C SER A 90 1.30 -7.19 -4.59
N HIS A 91 2.28 -6.92 -3.73
CA HIS A 91 3.65 -7.46 -3.83
C HIS A 91 3.87 -8.66 -2.90
N VAL A 92 2.87 -9.00 -2.08
CA VAL A 92 2.90 -10.21 -1.26
C VAL A 92 2.50 -11.41 -2.11
N HIS A 93 3.29 -12.47 -2.05
CA HIS A 93 3.25 -13.71 -2.86
C HIS A 93 1.89 -14.44 -3.00
N PHE A 94 0.79 -13.94 -2.42
CA PHE A 94 -0.48 -14.66 -2.36
C PHE A 94 -1.61 -14.11 -3.25
N PHE A 95 -1.58 -12.86 -3.73
CA PHE A 95 -2.60 -12.33 -4.64
C PHE A 95 -2.00 -11.29 -5.60
N GLN A 96 -2.16 -11.49 -6.91
CA GLN A 96 -1.38 -10.79 -7.93
C GLN A 96 -2.01 -9.54 -8.56
N VAL A 97 -3.28 -9.18 -8.27
CA VAL A 97 -3.92 -7.84 -8.51
C VAL A 97 -5.45 -7.96 -8.38
N LEU A 98 -6.11 -6.94 -7.83
CA LEU A 98 -7.58 -6.75 -7.90
C LEU A 98 -7.84 -5.33 -8.43
N THR A 99 -8.45 -5.21 -9.60
CA THR A 99 -8.86 -3.92 -10.18
C THR A 99 -10.34 -3.72 -9.89
N SER A 100 -10.72 -2.61 -9.25
CA SER A 100 -12.11 -2.17 -9.20
C SER A 100 -12.47 -1.58 -10.56
N VAL A 101 -13.37 -2.24 -11.28
CA VAL A 101 -14.04 -1.72 -12.49
C VAL A 101 -15.30 -0.98 -12.05
#